data_AF-A0A8J7DQI5-F1
#
_entry.id   AF-A0A8J7DQI5-F1
#
_cell.length_a   1.000
_cell.length_b   1.000
_cell.length_c   1.000
_cell.angle_alpha   90.00
_cell.angle_beta   90.00
_cell.angle_gamma   90.00
#
_symmetry.space_group_name_H-M   'P 1'
#
loop_
_entity.id
_entity.type
_entity.pdbx_description
1 polymer ?
#
loop_
_entity_poly.entity_id
_entity_poly.type
_entity_poly.pdbx_seq_one_letter_code
_entity_poly.pdbx_strand_id
1 'polypeptide(L)'
;MTKHSHPELDGQNPQTLYTFHLKRPGQTLRERLTWGAVGLSVGLGIAASAFLLVPQARSWSWPNRAAAATQTDPFRQGAEQAMAAAELTQTAEFSEDWAEVSMLWQQAIAHMQSVPNANTNVALAQEKVAEYQRNLQYAQSNVGTRPSRTPTEKNYWTLGSDRDLVMTIQGAPAQTMQYHTACQQTLRYGNSLVELHNGYVKQYDNADGNLRVLADGPAVVSAGAAQGSWTLGSTQADVVKIQGAPTRQEQYTSERFTTLYYGKSSVLFENGQVIGYLNSDSSLKVSLQLPVLPSDQVTPQFWTMGSSRTEVLRAEAKTPIAISRNDTNCEEVFHFNDGEVTFRQGLVTGYRDRSGSLKVR
;
A
#
# COMPACT_ATOMS: atom_id res chain seq x y z
N MET A 1 7.26 -11.64 -34.92
CA MET A 1 6.97 -12.33 -33.64
C MET A 1 8.29 -12.78 -33.04
N THR A 2 8.95 -11.93 -32.25
CA THR A 2 10.10 -12.33 -31.44
C THR A 2 9.58 -12.69 -30.06
N LYS A 3 9.70 -13.97 -29.70
CA LYS A 3 9.33 -14.50 -28.40
C LYS A 3 10.40 -14.04 -27.41
N HIS A 4 10.06 -13.17 -26.47
CA HIS A 4 10.89 -12.89 -25.32
C HIS A 4 10.69 -14.05 -24.34
N SER A 5 11.63 -14.99 -24.30
CA SER A 5 11.61 -16.08 -23.33
C SER A 5 12.64 -15.82 -22.24
N HIS A 6 12.21 -16.03 -20.99
CA HIS A 6 13.05 -15.88 -19.81
C HIS A 6 14.10 -17.00 -19.78
N PRO A 7 15.38 -16.73 -19.44
CA PRO A 7 16.41 -17.77 -19.35
C PRO A 7 16.01 -18.97 -18.48
N GLU A 8 15.31 -18.71 -17.37
CA GLU A 8 14.76 -19.73 -16.46
C GLU A 8 13.63 -20.57 -17.07
N LEU A 9 12.91 -20.06 -18.09
CA LEU A 9 11.83 -20.78 -18.78
C LEU A 9 12.34 -21.62 -19.96
N ASP A 10 13.55 -21.36 -20.44
CA ASP A 10 14.16 -22.05 -21.57
C ASP A 10 14.96 -23.30 -21.18
N GLY A 11 15.03 -23.63 -19.88
CA GLY A 11 15.55 -24.91 -19.39
C GLY A 11 17.05 -25.15 -19.61
N GLN A 12 17.84 -24.13 -19.96
CA GLN A 12 19.28 -24.27 -20.18
C GLN A 12 20.10 -23.58 -19.07
N ASN A 13 20.51 -24.40 -18.10
CA ASN A 13 21.52 -24.18 -17.05
C ASN A 13 21.32 -23.07 -15.99
N PRO A 14 21.43 -23.37 -14.69
CA PRO A 14 21.43 -22.38 -13.63
C PRO A 14 22.75 -21.61 -13.63
N GLN A 15 22.74 -20.36 -14.13
CA GLN A 15 23.85 -19.44 -13.93
C GLN A 15 23.70 -18.77 -12.56
N THR A 16 24.71 -18.96 -11.72
CA THR A 16 24.80 -18.51 -10.33
C THR A 16 25.26 -17.06 -10.22
N LEU A 17 24.80 -16.42 -9.12
CA LEU A 17 25.37 -15.27 -8.40
C LEU A 17 25.12 -13.84 -8.96
N TYR A 18 24.18 -13.14 -8.32
CA TYR A 18 24.28 -11.69 -8.12
C TYR A 18 24.24 -11.37 -6.62
N THR A 19 25.40 -11.04 -6.07
CA THR A 19 25.56 -10.45 -4.72
C THR A 19 25.79 -8.94 -4.86
N PHE A 20 24.92 -8.13 -4.26
CA PHE A 20 25.02 -6.67 -4.28
C PHE A 20 25.78 -6.17 -3.03
N HIS A 21 26.90 -5.49 -3.24
CA HIS A 21 27.51 -4.60 -2.26
C HIS A 21 27.50 -3.18 -2.83
N LEU A 22 26.87 -2.23 -2.14
CA LEU A 22 26.81 -0.81 -2.53
C LEU A 22 27.65 0.04 -1.57
N LYS A 23 28.50 0.92 -2.12
CA LYS A 23 29.10 2.06 -1.41
C LYS A 23 28.85 3.36 -2.20
N ARG A 24 28.66 4.44 -1.44
CA ARG A 24 28.02 5.74 -1.78
C ARG A 24 29.02 6.78 -2.38
N PRO A 25 28.64 8.04 -2.71
CA PRO A 25 28.60 8.57 -4.08
C PRO A 25 29.54 9.76 -4.35
N GLY A 26 29.83 10.01 -5.63
CA GLY A 26 30.23 11.32 -6.15
C GLY A 26 31.49 11.31 -7.02
N GLN A 27 31.33 11.53 -8.32
CA GLN A 27 32.06 12.54 -9.12
C GLN A 27 31.75 12.38 -10.63
N THR A 28 32.02 13.46 -11.34
CA THR A 28 31.33 13.97 -12.53
C THR A 28 32.02 13.66 -13.86
N LEU A 29 31.17 13.54 -14.90
CA LEU A 29 31.30 13.97 -16.30
C LEU A 29 32.47 13.46 -17.19
N ARG A 30 32.04 12.85 -18.31
CA ARG A 30 32.72 12.57 -19.59
C ARG A 30 33.80 11.47 -19.57
N GLU A 31 33.38 10.27 -19.97
CA GLU A 31 33.82 9.62 -21.21
C GLU A 31 32.96 8.38 -21.46
N ARG A 32 32.59 8.17 -22.73
CA ARG A 32 31.89 6.97 -23.21
C ARG A 32 32.91 5.85 -23.38
N LEU A 33 32.48 4.62 -23.06
CA LEU A 33 33.17 3.32 -23.19
C LEU A 33 34.07 2.94 -22.01
N THR A 34 33.51 2.25 -21.03
CA THR A 34 33.71 0.81 -20.80
C THR A 34 32.87 0.37 -19.59
N TRP A 35 32.39 -0.86 -19.67
CA TRP A 35 31.45 -1.46 -18.74
C TRP A 35 32.04 -1.61 -17.34
N GLY A 36 31.27 -1.21 -16.32
CA GLY A 36 31.63 -1.49 -14.93
C GLY A 36 31.12 -0.46 -13.94
N ALA A 37 29.80 -0.45 -13.66
CA ALA A 37 29.26 -0.11 -12.34
C ALA A 37 27.74 -0.31 -12.31
N VAL A 38 27.30 -1.06 -11.29
CA VAL A 38 25.93 -1.40 -10.90
C VAL A 38 25.32 -2.56 -11.70
N GLY A 39 25.14 -3.68 -11.00
CA GLY A 39 24.74 -4.98 -11.55
C GLY A 39 23.31 -5.01 -12.08
N LEU A 40 23.13 -4.51 -13.29
CA LEU A 40 22.03 -4.76 -14.21
C LEU A 40 22.57 -4.57 -15.63
N SER A 41 23.01 -5.66 -16.27
CA SER A 41 23.42 -5.65 -17.68
C SER A 41 22.34 -6.30 -18.54
N VAL A 42 21.49 -5.48 -19.17
CA VAL A 42 20.71 -5.88 -20.35
C VAL A 42 21.55 -5.59 -21.59
N GLY A 43 21.82 -6.62 -22.40
CA GLY A 43 22.48 -6.49 -23.69
C GLY A 43 21.59 -5.77 -24.71
N LEU A 44 22.04 -4.61 -25.19
CA LEU A 44 21.47 -3.94 -26.37
C LEU A 44 22.28 -4.30 -27.61
N GLY A 45 21.69 -5.09 -28.51
CA GLY A 45 22.13 -5.24 -29.89
C GLY A 45 21.32 -4.32 -30.80
N ILE A 46 22.00 -3.38 -31.45
CA ILE A 46 21.44 -2.41 -32.41
C ILE A 46 21.13 -3.11 -33.75
N ALA A 47 19.92 -2.91 -34.28
CA ALA A 47 19.70 -2.90 -35.73
C ALA A 47 18.49 -2.02 -36.07
N ALA A 48 18.77 -0.82 -36.57
CA ALA A 48 17.81 0.06 -37.19
C ALA A 48 17.63 -0.32 -38.66
N SER A 49 16.39 -0.56 -39.08
CA SER A 49 15.98 -0.32 -40.47
C SER A 49 14.46 -0.24 -40.59
N ALA A 50 14.02 0.99 -40.90
CA ALA A 50 12.85 1.41 -41.65
C ALA A 50 11.70 0.41 -41.87
N PHE A 51 10.51 0.73 -41.35
CA PHE A 51 9.27 0.34 -42.01
C PHE A 51 8.27 1.50 -42.10
N LEU A 52 7.77 1.64 -43.32
CA LEU A 52 6.83 2.62 -43.84
C LEU A 52 5.41 2.43 -43.26
N LEU A 53 4.67 3.53 -43.26
CA LEU A 53 3.23 3.65 -43.02
C LEU A 53 2.40 2.65 -43.86
N VAL A 54 1.55 1.84 -43.21
CA VAL A 54 0.26 1.39 -43.77
C VAL A 54 -0.75 1.14 -42.63
N PRO A 55 -1.94 1.78 -42.63
CA PRO A 55 -3.06 1.40 -41.77
C PRO A 55 -3.95 0.40 -42.52
N GLN A 56 -4.19 -0.78 -41.95
CA GLN A 56 -5.25 -1.68 -42.43
C GLN A 56 -5.99 -2.25 -41.22
N ALA A 57 -7.13 -1.62 -40.91
CA ALA A 57 -8.23 -2.31 -40.26
C ALA A 57 -8.78 -3.36 -41.23
N ARG A 58 -9.01 -4.60 -40.76
CA ARG A 58 -10.14 -5.43 -41.18
C ARG A 58 -10.26 -6.68 -40.30
N SER A 59 -11.48 -6.83 -39.80
CA SER A 59 -12.06 -7.93 -39.07
C SER A 59 -12.02 -9.26 -39.82
N TRP A 60 -11.80 -10.36 -39.10
CA TRP A 60 -12.29 -11.69 -39.46
C TRP A 60 -12.75 -12.47 -38.23
N SER A 61 -13.83 -13.21 -38.42
CA SER A 61 -14.57 -13.97 -37.43
C SER A 61 -14.42 -15.49 -37.61
N TRP A 62 -14.76 -16.21 -36.52
CA TRP A 62 -15.09 -17.64 -36.36
C TRP A 62 -13.93 -18.64 -36.12
N PRO A 63 -14.15 -19.80 -35.45
CA PRO A 63 -15.26 -20.23 -34.56
C PRO A 63 -14.76 -20.64 -33.14
N ASN A 64 -15.67 -21.05 -32.25
CA ASN A 64 -15.40 -21.59 -30.91
C ASN A 64 -14.24 -22.61 -30.91
N ARG A 65 -13.06 -22.20 -30.46
CA ARG A 65 -12.12 -23.11 -29.79
C ARG A 65 -12.63 -23.26 -28.37
N ALA A 66 -12.89 -24.50 -27.97
CA ALA A 66 -12.91 -24.87 -26.57
C ALA A 66 -11.77 -24.14 -25.87
N ALA A 67 -12.13 -23.28 -24.90
CA ALA A 67 -11.17 -22.67 -24.01
C ALA A 67 -10.49 -23.81 -23.25
N ALA A 68 -9.39 -24.32 -23.81
CA ALA A 68 -8.47 -25.17 -23.09
C ALA A 68 -8.06 -24.35 -21.88
N ALA A 69 -8.50 -24.77 -20.70
CA ALA A 69 -8.04 -24.23 -19.43
C ALA A 69 -6.51 -24.25 -19.46
N THR A 70 -5.90 -23.07 -19.58
CA THR A 70 -4.46 -22.92 -19.45
C THR A 70 -4.12 -23.35 -18.04
N GLN A 71 -3.52 -24.52 -17.89
CA GLN A 71 -2.96 -24.95 -16.63
C GLN A 71 -1.89 -23.93 -16.26
N THR A 72 -2.22 -23.07 -15.31
CA THR A 72 -1.35 -22.03 -14.73
C THR A 72 -0.16 -22.73 -14.10
N ASP A 73 1.00 -22.63 -14.76
CA ASP A 73 2.28 -23.13 -14.25
C ASP A 73 2.85 -22.09 -13.25
N PRO A 74 2.85 -22.38 -11.94
CA PRO A 74 3.29 -21.41 -10.95
C PRO A 74 4.77 -21.03 -11.11
N PHE A 75 5.60 -21.95 -11.60
CA PHE A 75 7.01 -21.63 -11.85
C PHE A 75 7.13 -20.54 -12.92
N ARG A 76 6.36 -20.67 -14.01
CA ARG A 76 6.33 -19.67 -15.08
C ARG A 76 5.84 -18.32 -14.58
N GLN A 77 4.72 -18.31 -13.86
CA GLN A 77 4.17 -17.07 -13.32
C GLN A 77 5.17 -16.38 -12.37
N GLY A 78 5.84 -17.16 -11.52
CA GLY A 78 6.88 -16.63 -10.64
C GLY A 78 8.03 -15.96 -11.38
N ALA A 79 8.55 -16.61 -12.43
CA ALA A 79 9.64 -16.07 -13.24
C ALA A 79 9.20 -14.81 -14.02
N GLU A 80 7.97 -14.79 -14.54
CA GLU A 80 7.41 -13.62 -15.23
C GLU A 80 7.31 -12.40 -14.29
N GLN A 81 6.82 -12.58 -13.07
CA GLN A 81 6.74 -11.49 -12.08
C GLN A 81 8.13 -11.01 -11.63
N ALA A 82 9.07 -11.95 -11.44
CA ALA A 82 10.46 -11.62 -11.10
C ALA A 82 11.14 -10.79 -12.19
N MET A 83 10.91 -11.12 -13.46
CA MET A 83 11.42 -10.34 -14.59
C MET A 83 10.83 -8.94 -14.62
N ALA A 84 9.50 -8.81 -14.47
CA ALA A 84 8.86 -7.51 -14.40
C ALA A 84 9.42 -6.66 -13.25
N ALA A 85 9.67 -7.27 -12.08
CA ALA A 85 10.28 -6.60 -10.94
C ALA A 85 11.71 -6.12 -11.25
N ALA A 86 12.53 -6.98 -11.88
CA ALA A 86 13.90 -6.67 -12.24
C ALA A 86 13.99 -5.59 -13.33
N GLU A 87 13.08 -5.59 -14.31
CA GLU A 87 12.96 -4.56 -15.34
C GLU A 87 12.55 -3.21 -14.76
N LEU A 88 11.51 -3.18 -13.92
CA LEU A 88 11.06 -1.94 -13.28
C LEU A 88 12.13 -1.37 -12.33
N THR A 89 12.90 -2.23 -11.66
CA THR A 89 14.02 -1.82 -10.80
C THR A 89 15.05 -0.95 -11.55
N GLN A 90 15.20 -1.13 -12.87
CA GLN A 90 16.18 -0.38 -13.67
C GLN A 90 15.80 1.08 -13.86
N THR A 91 14.51 1.40 -13.79
CA THR A 91 13.95 2.73 -14.06
C THR A 91 13.17 3.30 -12.88
N ALA A 92 13.04 2.56 -11.77
CA ALA A 92 12.34 2.99 -10.57
C ALA A 92 13.05 4.17 -9.89
N GLU A 93 12.37 5.31 -9.83
CA GLU A 93 12.91 6.55 -9.28
C GLU A 93 12.23 6.94 -7.96
N PHE A 94 10.92 6.67 -7.85
CA PHE A 94 10.07 7.19 -6.79
C PHE A 94 9.54 6.06 -5.90
N SER A 95 9.17 6.40 -4.66
CA SER A 95 8.64 5.46 -3.66
C SER A 95 7.50 4.60 -4.23
N GLU A 96 6.63 5.18 -5.07
CA GLU A 96 5.52 4.47 -5.71
C GLU A 96 5.99 3.41 -6.73
N ASP A 97 7.07 3.67 -7.49
CA ASP A 97 7.66 2.69 -8.41
C ASP A 97 8.26 1.52 -7.61
N TRP A 98 8.97 1.84 -6.51
CA TRP A 98 9.59 0.84 -5.64
C TRP A 98 8.57 0.01 -4.86
N ALA A 99 7.40 0.57 -4.58
CA ALA A 99 6.28 -0.18 -4.01
C ALA A 99 5.79 -1.23 -5.01
N GLU A 100 5.67 -0.87 -6.29
CA GLU A 100 5.32 -1.81 -7.36
C GLU A 100 6.38 -2.90 -7.53
N VAL A 101 7.67 -2.54 -7.56
CA VAL A 101 8.78 -3.51 -7.57
C VAL A 101 8.66 -4.50 -6.40
N SER A 102 8.36 -3.99 -5.20
CA SER A 102 8.20 -4.83 -4.00
C SER A 102 7.03 -5.80 -4.16
N MET A 103 5.89 -5.36 -4.68
CA MET A 103 4.73 -6.22 -4.89
C MET A 103 4.99 -7.28 -5.97
N LEU A 104 5.68 -6.93 -7.05
CA LEU A 104 6.08 -7.90 -8.09
C LEU A 104 7.00 -9.00 -7.51
N TRP A 105 7.96 -8.63 -6.65
CA TRP A 105 8.79 -9.63 -5.97
C TRP A 105 7.98 -10.52 -5.01
N GLN A 106 7.00 -9.96 -4.27
CA GLN A 106 6.12 -10.76 -3.42
C GLN A 106 5.31 -11.77 -4.24
N GLN A 107 4.75 -11.35 -5.38
CA GLN A 107 4.02 -12.23 -6.29
C GLN A 107 4.92 -13.32 -6.86
N ALA A 108 6.14 -12.96 -7.27
CA ALA A 108 7.13 -13.92 -7.75
C ALA A 108 7.43 -15.00 -6.69
N ILE A 109 7.64 -14.59 -5.43
CA ILE A 109 7.89 -15.50 -4.31
C ILE A 109 6.68 -16.41 -4.07
N ALA A 110 5.47 -15.87 -4.01
CA ALA A 110 4.25 -16.65 -3.77
C ALA A 110 4.05 -17.71 -4.86
N HIS A 111 4.23 -17.35 -6.12
CA HIS A 111 4.17 -18.28 -7.23
C HIS A 111 5.25 -19.37 -7.15
N MET A 112 6.51 -19.01 -6.89
CA MET A 112 7.59 -19.99 -6.74
C MET A 112 7.35 -20.95 -5.55
N GLN A 113 6.76 -20.47 -4.45
CA GLN A 113 6.43 -21.29 -3.28
C GLN A 113 5.26 -22.25 -3.54
N SER A 114 4.35 -21.90 -4.46
CA SER A 114 3.21 -22.75 -4.84
C SER A 114 3.55 -23.83 -5.88
N VAL A 115 4.80 -23.89 -6.36
CA VAL A 115 5.27 -24.95 -7.26
C VAL A 115 5.14 -26.32 -6.58
N PRO A 116 4.39 -27.28 -7.14
CA PRO A 116 4.20 -28.59 -6.52
C PRO A 116 5.52 -29.36 -6.35
N ASN A 117 5.65 -30.13 -5.27
CA ASN A 117 6.84 -30.94 -4.99
C ASN A 117 7.17 -32.00 -6.08
N ALA A 118 6.19 -32.41 -6.87
CA ALA A 118 6.38 -33.34 -7.99
C ALA A 118 6.87 -32.65 -9.28
N ASN A 119 6.93 -31.31 -9.32
CA ASN A 119 7.36 -30.54 -10.47
C ASN A 119 8.90 -30.61 -10.60
N THR A 120 9.40 -30.80 -11.82
CA THR A 120 10.84 -30.85 -12.12
C THR A 120 11.59 -29.58 -11.71
N ASN A 121 10.90 -28.44 -11.65
CA ASN A 121 11.47 -27.14 -11.35
C ASN A 121 11.42 -26.78 -9.85
N VAL A 122 10.90 -27.64 -8.97
CA VAL A 122 10.71 -27.29 -7.55
C VAL A 122 12.03 -26.93 -6.86
N ALA A 123 13.13 -27.64 -7.16
CA ALA A 123 14.44 -27.35 -6.57
C ALA A 123 14.92 -25.94 -6.97
N LEU A 124 14.79 -25.59 -8.25
CA LEU A 124 15.14 -24.27 -8.76
C LEU A 124 14.20 -23.18 -8.20
N ALA A 125 12.90 -23.48 -8.09
CA ALA A 125 11.92 -22.56 -7.52
C ALA A 125 12.30 -22.17 -6.08
N GLN A 126 12.65 -23.15 -5.24
CA GLN A 126 13.06 -22.92 -3.86
C GLN A 126 14.38 -22.13 -3.75
N GLU A 127 15.34 -22.39 -4.64
CA GLU A 127 16.56 -21.57 -4.75
C GLU A 127 16.22 -20.12 -5.08
N LYS A 128 15.33 -19.90 -6.06
CA LYS A 128 14.90 -18.57 -6.51
C LYS A 128 14.13 -17.80 -5.45
N VAL A 129 13.33 -18.46 -4.61
CA VAL A 129 12.65 -17.82 -3.47
C VAL A 129 13.65 -17.09 -2.57
N ALA A 130 14.78 -17.71 -2.23
CA ALA A 130 15.78 -17.09 -1.38
C ALA A 130 16.44 -15.86 -2.04
N GLU A 131 16.62 -15.88 -3.36
CA GLU A 131 17.09 -14.74 -4.14
C GLU A 131 16.07 -13.60 -4.15
N TYR A 132 14.82 -13.92 -4.49
CA TYR A 132 13.75 -12.94 -4.61
C TYR A 132 13.44 -12.27 -3.26
N GLN A 133 13.58 -12.98 -2.14
CA GLN A 133 13.46 -12.40 -0.80
C GLN A 133 14.48 -11.28 -0.54
N ARG A 134 15.73 -11.42 -1.01
CA ARG A 134 16.74 -10.36 -0.89
C ARG A 134 16.40 -9.17 -1.78
N ASN A 135 15.90 -9.42 -2.99
CA ASN A 135 15.49 -8.36 -3.91
C ASN A 135 14.25 -7.61 -3.39
N LEU A 136 13.31 -8.31 -2.77
CA LEU A 136 12.16 -7.74 -2.08
C LEU A 136 12.61 -6.79 -0.97
N GLN A 137 13.53 -7.23 -0.10
CA GLN A 137 14.04 -6.39 0.99
C GLN A 137 14.72 -5.12 0.47
N TYR A 138 15.48 -5.23 -0.62
CA TYR A 138 16.07 -4.08 -1.29
C TYR A 138 15.00 -3.11 -1.82
N ALA A 139 13.95 -3.63 -2.47
CA ALA A 139 12.85 -2.81 -2.97
C ALA A 139 12.09 -2.11 -1.83
N GLN A 140 11.76 -2.83 -0.76
CA GLN A 140 11.10 -2.28 0.44
C GLN A 140 11.92 -1.15 1.08
N SER A 141 13.24 -1.31 1.17
CA SER A 141 14.12 -0.24 1.67
C SER A 141 14.08 1.02 0.80
N ASN A 142 13.89 0.87 -0.52
CA ASN A 142 13.76 2.02 -1.41
C ASN A 142 12.39 2.72 -1.27
N VAL A 143 11.31 2.00 -0.95
CA VAL A 143 9.98 2.61 -0.69
C VAL A 143 10.08 3.70 0.39
N GLY A 144 10.82 3.45 1.46
CA GLY A 144 10.96 4.38 2.58
C GLY A 144 12.02 5.48 2.39
N THR A 145 12.88 5.39 1.37
CA THR A 145 14.03 6.31 1.20
C THR A 145 13.94 7.17 -0.06
N ARG A 146 13.15 6.77 -1.05
CA ARG A 146 12.96 7.50 -2.31
C ARG A 146 11.90 8.58 -2.18
N PRO A 147 12.01 9.68 -2.96
CA PRO A 147 10.97 10.71 -2.98
C PRO A 147 9.65 10.13 -3.49
N SER A 148 8.54 10.69 -3.01
CA SER A 148 7.18 10.36 -3.47
C SER A 148 6.75 11.33 -4.57
N ARG A 149 6.15 10.83 -5.66
CA ARG A 149 5.56 11.69 -6.71
C ARG A 149 4.33 12.40 -6.21
N THR A 150 3.45 11.66 -5.53
CA THR A 150 2.15 12.11 -5.06
C THR A 150 1.98 11.67 -3.61
N PRO A 151 2.46 12.46 -2.63
CA PRO A 151 2.46 12.07 -1.21
C PRO A 151 1.07 11.69 -0.67
N THR A 152 0.03 12.25 -1.28
CA THR A 152 -1.38 12.03 -0.94
C THR A 152 -2.03 10.86 -1.67
N GLU A 153 -1.44 10.32 -2.74
CA GLU A 153 -2.01 9.20 -3.50
C GLU A 153 -1.18 7.94 -3.28
N LYS A 154 -1.79 6.95 -2.63
CA LYS A 154 -1.13 5.68 -2.29
C LYS A 154 -1.59 4.61 -3.26
N ASN A 155 -0.65 3.85 -3.79
CA ASN A 155 -0.90 2.73 -4.69
C ASN A 155 -0.79 1.35 -4.00
N TYR A 156 -0.57 1.33 -2.68
CA TYR A 156 -0.58 0.16 -1.81
C TYR A 156 -1.18 0.49 -0.44
N TRP A 157 -1.59 -0.55 0.29
CA TRP A 157 -1.97 -0.48 1.71
C TRP A 157 -1.03 -1.34 2.57
N THR A 158 -1.09 -1.19 3.89
CA THR A 158 -0.26 -1.90 4.87
C THR A 158 -1.11 -2.41 6.03
N LEU A 159 -0.51 -3.12 6.98
CA LEU A 159 -1.14 -3.32 8.28
C LEU A 159 -1.44 -1.97 8.93
N GLY A 160 -2.60 -1.85 9.57
CA GLY A 160 -3.11 -0.61 10.14
C GLY A 160 -3.81 0.33 9.16
N SER A 161 -3.80 0.06 7.85
CA SER A 161 -4.56 0.85 6.87
C SER A 161 -6.05 0.81 7.15
N ASP A 162 -6.77 1.91 6.90
CA ASP A 162 -8.22 1.92 6.99
C ASP A 162 -8.88 1.24 5.79
N ARG A 163 -10.09 0.75 6.01
CA ARG A 163 -10.94 0.11 5.00
C ARG A 163 -11.09 0.93 3.73
N ASP A 164 -11.24 2.25 3.84
CA ASP A 164 -11.49 3.11 2.67
C ASP A 164 -10.26 3.12 1.75
N LEU A 165 -9.06 3.18 2.32
CA LEU A 165 -7.82 3.02 1.56
C LEU A 165 -7.74 1.66 0.85
N VAL A 166 -8.03 0.58 1.56
CA VAL A 166 -8.02 -0.79 0.98
C VAL A 166 -8.97 -0.86 -0.20
N MET A 167 -10.21 -0.35 -0.06
CA MET A 167 -11.20 -0.36 -1.14
C MET A 167 -10.86 0.57 -2.29
N THR A 168 -10.20 1.70 -2.02
CA THR A 168 -9.72 2.62 -3.07
C THR A 168 -8.66 1.96 -3.93
N ILE A 169 -7.76 1.19 -3.31
CA ILE A 169 -6.60 0.60 -4.00
C ILE A 169 -6.96 -0.76 -4.62
N GLN A 170 -7.70 -1.61 -3.92
CA GLN A 170 -8.09 -2.94 -4.42
C GLN A 170 -9.38 -2.98 -5.21
N GLY A 171 -10.21 -1.94 -5.09
CA GLY A 171 -11.59 -1.97 -5.55
C GLY A 171 -12.52 -2.74 -4.63
N ALA A 172 -13.74 -2.95 -5.11
CA ALA A 172 -14.78 -3.66 -4.37
C ALA A 172 -14.41 -5.14 -4.18
N PRO A 173 -14.48 -5.68 -2.96
CA PRO A 173 -14.25 -7.09 -2.72
C PRO A 173 -15.35 -7.95 -3.35
N ALA A 174 -14.99 -9.17 -3.74
CA ALA A 174 -15.95 -10.16 -4.25
C ALA A 174 -16.96 -10.60 -3.16
N GLN A 175 -16.53 -10.59 -1.89
CA GLN A 175 -17.38 -10.90 -0.75
C GLN A 175 -16.93 -10.11 0.47
N THR A 176 -17.89 -9.69 1.30
CA THR A 176 -17.63 -9.07 2.61
C THR A 176 -18.34 -9.89 3.69
N MET A 177 -17.60 -10.34 4.70
CA MET A 177 -18.13 -11.01 5.88
C MET A 177 -18.01 -10.09 7.09
N GLN A 178 -19.07 -9.94 7.90
CA GLN A 178 -19.09 -9.03 9.04
C GLN A 178 -19.42 -9.77 10.33
N TYR A 179 -18.58 -9.60 11.35
CA TYR A 179 -18.71 -10.17 12.68
C TYR A 179 -18.80 -9.04 13.70
N HIS A 180 -20.03 -8.55 13.91
CA HIS A 180 -20.31 -7.36 14.72
C HIS A 180 -19.80 -7.47 16.16
N THR A 181 -19.94 -8.63 16.80
CA THR A 181 -19.52 -8.85 18.21
C THR A 181 -18.00 -8.87 18.39
N ALA A 182 -17.25 -9.25 17.36
CA ALA A 182 -15.79 -9.32 17.37
C ALA A 182 -15.13 -8.07 16.76
N CYS A 183 -15.92 -7.06 16.38
CA CYS A 183 -15.47 -5.89 15.62
C CYS A 183 -14.73 -6.25 14.32
N GLN A 184 -14.94 -7.45 13.78
CA GLN A 184 -14.14 -8.00 12.70
C GLN A 184 -14.92 -7.96 11.38
N GLN A 185 -14.22 -7.65 10.29
CA GLN A 185 -14.75 -7.71 8.95
C GLN A 185 -13.70 -8.34 8.03
N THR A 186 -14.12 -9.26 7.17
CA THR A 186 -13.25 -9.92 6.19
C THR A 186 -13.66 -9.50 4.78
N LEU A 187 -12.72 -8.92 4.03
CA LEU A 187 -12.88 -8.56 2.62
C LEU A 187 -12.19 -9.63 1.77
N ARG A 188 -12.90 -10.25 0.83
CA ARG A 188 -12.37 -11.33 0.00
C ARG A 188 -12.12 -10.88 -1.44
N TYR A 189 -10.93 -11.16 -1.96
CA TYR A 189 -10.48 -10.87 -3.32
C TYR A 189 -9.96 -12.17 -3.94
N GLY A 190 -10.83 -12.98 -4.56
CA GLY A 190 -10.46 -14.33 -4.98
C GLY A 190 -10.26 -15.26 -3.77
N ASN A 191 -9.09 -15.89 -3.67
CA ASN A 191 -8.68 -16.67 -2.50
C ASN A 191 -7.91 -15.83 -1.47
N SER A 192 -7.47 -14.64 -1.83
CA SER A 192 -6.89 -13.69 -0.88
C SER A 192 -7.97 -13.03 -0.02
N LEU A 193 -7.60 -12.68 1.22
CA LEU A 193 -8.48 -11.98 2.15
C LEU A 193 -7.74 -10.88 2.90
N VAL A 194 -8.50 -9.86 3.29
CA VAL A 194 -8.07 -8.80 4.20
C VAL A 194 -8.98 -8.81 5.41
N GLU A 195 -8.40 -8.98 6.59
CA GLU A 195 -9.12 -8.92 7.86
C GLU A 195 -8.94 -7.55 8.52
N LEU A 196 -10.08 -6.92 8.78
CA LEU A 196 -10.21 -5.63 9.42
C LEU A 196 -10.72 -5.83 10.85
N HIS A 197 -10.16 -5.08 11.80
CA HIS A 197 -10.73 -4.90 13.12
C HIS A 197 -11.02 -3.42 13.32
N ASN A 198 -12.27 -3.11 13.67
CA ASN A 198 -12.78 -1.74 13.76
C ASN A 198 -12.53 -0.88 12.48
N GLY A 199 -12.56 -1.54 11.31
CA GLY A 199 -12.36 -0.88 10.02
C GLY A 199 -10.89 -0.55 9.70
N TYR A 200 -9.93 -1.17 10.38
CA TYR A 200 -8.50 -1.09 10.10
C TYR A 200 -7.90 -2.47 9.89
N VAL A 201 -6.98 -2.62 8.93
CA VAL A 201 -6.33 -3.88 8.60
C VAL A 201 -5.54 -4.39 9.81
N LYS A 202 -5.89 -5.58 10.29
CA LYS A 202 -5.11 -6.28 11.32
C LYS A 202 -4.32 -7.42 10.73
N GLN A 203 -4.86 -8.13 9.74
CA GLN A 203 -4.23 -9.27 9.10
C GLN A 203 -4.68 -9.39 7.64
N TYR A 204 -3.94 -10.16 6.86
CA TYR A 204 -4.32 -10.51 5.50
C TYR A 204 -3.71 -11.87 5.13
N ASP A 205 -4.29 -12.51 4.11
CA ASP A 205 -3.70 -13.64 3.41
C ASP A 205 -3.71 -13.31 1.92
N ASN A 206 -2.54 -13.35 1.29
CA ASN A 206 -2.37 -13.02 -0.13
C ASN A 206 -2.13 -14.28 -0.97
N ALA A 207 -2.94 -15.32 -0.76
CA ALA A 207 -2.83 -16.60 -1.43
C ALA A 207 -2.75 -16.52 -2.97
N ASP A 208 -3.46 -15.57 -3.59
CA ASP A 208 -3.44 -15.37 -5.05
C ASP A 208 -2.38 -14.35 -5.52
N GLY A 209 -1.63 -13.70 -4.61
CA GLY A 209 -0.69 -12.63 -4.95
C GLY A 209 -1.36 -11.33 -5.45
N ASN A 210 -2.68 -11.25 -5.44
CA ASN A 210 -3.46 -10.15 -6.03
C ASN A 210 -3.68 -8.94 -5.08
N LEU A 211 -3.26 -9.03 -3.82
CA LEU A 211 -3.34 -7.92 -2.88
C LEU A 211 -2.24 -6.89 -3.13
N ARG A 212 -2.58 -5.60 -3.24
CA ARG A 212 -1.61 -4.50 -3.32
C ARG A 212 -1.16 -4.06 -1.93
N VAL A 213 -0.49 -4.98 -1.23
CA VAL A 213 -0.06 -4.82 0.16
C VAL A 213 1.46 -4.74 0.27
N LEU A 214 1.95 -3.84 1.11
CA LEU A 214 3.31 -3.91 1.63
C LEU A 214 3.26 -4.38 3.09
N ALA A 215 3.77 -5.59 3.34
CA ALA A 215 3.71 -6.26 4.65
C ALA A 215 4.43 -5.45 5.74
N ASP A 216 5.57 -4.87 5.38
CA ASP A 216 6.51 -4.22 6.29
C ASP A 216 6.52 -2.71 6.04
N GLY A 217 6.11 -1.93 7.04
CA GLY A 217 6.13 -0.47 6.96
C GLY A 217 5.24 0.22 8.00
N PRO A 218 5.37 1.55 8.14
CA PRO A 218 4.43 2.34 8.92
C PRO A 218 3.02 2.24 8.32
N ALA A 219 1.99 2.33 9.15
CA ALA A 219 0.62 2.27 8.68
C ALA A 219 0.33 3.42 7.72
N VAL A 220 -0.19 3.07 6.55
CA VAL A 220 -0.66 4.04 5.56
C VAL A 220 -2.17 4.16 5.68
N VAL A 221 -2.70 5.36 5.85
CA VAL A 221 -4.14 5.61 5.94
C VAL A 221 -4.61 6.54 4.82
N SER A 222 -5.91 6.58 4.56
CA SER A 222 -6.54 7.39 3.51
C SER A 222 -6.39 8.89 3.72
N ALA A 223 -6.17 9.34 4.96
CA ALA A 223 -5.91 10.74 5.29
C ALA A 223 -4.40 11.03 5.37
N GLY A 224 -3.88 11.82 4.44
CA GLY A 224 -2.51 12.32 4.43
C GLY A 224 -2.30 13.54 5.33
N ALA A 225 -1.03 13.92 5.52
CA ALA A 225 -0.64 15.12 6.25
C ALA A 225 -0.26 16.25 5.29
N ALA A 226 -0.66 17.49 5.64
CA ALA A 226 -0.14 18.69 4.99
C ALA A 226 1.36 18.88 5.28
N GLN A 227 2.04 19.67 4.45
CA GLN A 227 3.43 20.03 4.68
C GLN A 227 3.62 20.65 6.09
N GLY A 228 4.54 20.09 6.87
CA GLY A 228 4.82 20.55 8.23
C GLY A 228 3.78 20.14 9.28
N SER A 229 2.87 19.23 8.94
CA SER A 229 1.89 18.62 9.85
C SER A 229 2.06 17.11 9.91
N TRP A 230 1.48 16.48 10.93
CA TRP A 230 1.34 15.02 11.04
C TRP A 230 -0.13 14.62 10.89
N THR A 231 -0.40 13.33 10.66
CA THR A 231 -1.74 12.74 10.49
C THR A 231 -1.86 11.41 11.25
N LEU A 232 -3.02 10.76 11.21
CA LEU A 232 -3.21 9.38 11.68
C LEU A 232 -2.21 8.43 10.99
N GLY A 233 -1.75 7.40 11.69
CA GLY A 233 -0.72 6.48 11.20
C GLY A 233 0.72 7.02 11.22
N SER A 234 0.92 8.33 11.42
CA SER A 234 2.27 8.91 11.57
C SER A 234 3.02 8.25 12.73
N THR A 235 4.35 8.15 12.63
CA THR A 235 5.14 7.55 13.71
C THR A 235 5.31 8.53 14.87
N GLN A 236 5.57 8.00 16.08
CA GLN A 236 5.95 8.83 17.23
C GLN A 236 7.16 9.72 16.93
N ALA A 237 8.13 9.23 16.15
CA ALA A 237 9.29 10.01 15.74
C ALA A 237 8.90 11.19 14.84
N ASP A 238 7.99 11.00 13.89
CA ASP A 238 7.49 12.07 13.02
C ASP A 238 6.74 13.14 13.83
N VAL A 239 5.89 12.71 14.76
CA VAL A 239 5.16 13.64 15.65
C VAL A 239 6.15 14.47 16.46
N VAL A 240 7.14 13.85 17.11
CA VAL A 240 8.14 14.59 17.91
C VAL A 240 8.99 15.52 17.03
N LYS A 241 9.35 15.08 15.82
CA LYS A 241 10.09 15.91 14.86
C LYS A 241 9.31 17.16 14.43
N ILE A 242 8.00 17.04 14.25
CA ILE A 242 7.13 18.12 13.75
C ILE A 242 6.63 19.02 14.90
N GLN A 243 6.21 18.40 16.00
CA GLN A 243 5.57 19.05 17.14
C GLN A 243 6.59 19.59 18.16
N GLY A 244 7.75 18.94 18.29
CA GLY A 244 8.75 19.19 19.33
C GLY A 244 8.65 18.20 20.50
N ALA A 245 9.36 18.49 21.59
CA ALA A 245 9.36 17.63 22.77
C ALA A 245 8.01 17.69 23.50
N PRO A 246 7.41 16.55 23.88
CA PRO A 246 6.19 16.53 24.66
C PRO A 246 6.42 17.06 26.08
N THR A 247 5.38 17.69 26.63
CA THR A 247 5.37 18.16 28.02
C THR A 247 5.26 17.03 29.03
N ARG A 248 4.63 15.91 28.64
CA ARG A 248 4.49 14.69 29.44
C ARG A 248 4.33 13.50 28.50
N GLN A 249 4.82 12.33 28.91
CA GLN A 249 4.60 11.06 28.24
C GLN A 249 4.07 10.06 29.25
N GLU A 250 3.06 9.29 28.84
CA GLU A 250 2.52 8.16 29.61
C GLU A 250 2.55 6.91 28.74
N GLN A 251 2.95 5.79 29.32
CA GLN A 251 2.98 4.50 28.65
C GLN A 251 2.11 3.53 29.44
N TYR A 252 1.13 2.95 28.77
CA TYR A 252 0.15 2.06 29.38
C TYR A 252 0.44 0.60 28.96
N THR A 253 -0.02 -0.34 29.80
CA THR A 253 0.13 -1.82 29.73
C THR A 253 0.65 -2.45 28.42
N SER A 254 1.63 -3.35 28.56
CA SER A 254 2.31 -4.17 27.53
C SER A 254 3.10 -3.41 26.45
N GLU A 255 3.51 -2.15 26.72
CA GLU A 255 4.27 -1.28 25.80
C GLU A 255 3.56 -0.89 24.49
N ARG A 256 2.34 -1.40 24.27
CA ARG A 256 1.60 -1.18 23.01
C ARG A 256 1.03 0.21 22.89
N PHE A 257 0.67 0.86 24.01
CA PHE A 257 0.06 2.19 23.99
C PHE A 257 0.95 3.24 24.66
N THR A 258 1.08 4.37 23.97
CA THR A 258 1.79 5.55 24.48
C THR A 258 0.90 6.77 24.28
N THR A 259 0.86 7.70 25.24
CA THR A 259 0.23 9.00 25.09
C THR A 259 1.26 10.09 25.29
N LEU A 260 1.39 10.98 24.30
CA LEU A 260 2.21 12.19 24.39
C LEU A 260 1.31 13.39 24.64
N TYR A 261 1.66 14.21 25.63
CA TYR A 261 0.93 15.41 25.99
C TYR A 261 1.69 16.67 25.58
N TYR A 262 0.97 17.62 25.01
CA TYR A 262 1.44 18.95 24.62
C TYR A 262 0.50 19.97 25.25
N GLY A 263 0.75 20.31 26.53
CA GLY A 263 -0.17 21.17 27.28
C GLY A 263 -1.50 20.47 27.56
N LYS A 264 -2.61 21.01 27.04
CA LYS A 264 -3.95 20.41 27.18
C LYS A 264 -4.30 19.46 26.03
N SER A 265 -3.45 19.39 25.03
CA SER A 265 -3.60 18.48 23.90
C SER A 265 -2.82 17.19 24.11
N SER A 266 -3.27 16.12 23.46
CA SER A 266 -2.63 14.81 23.56
C SER A 266 -2.70 14.02 22.26
N VAL A 267 -1.74 13.12 22.06
CA VAL A 267 -1.65 12.22 20.92
C VAL A 267 -1.51 10.80 21.44
N LEU A 268 -2.40 9.91 21.00
CA LEU A 268 -2.44 8.50 21.38
C LEU A 268 -1.80 7.65 20.28
N PHE A 269 -0.89 6.78 20.70
CA PHE A 269 -0.17 5.87 19.85
C PHE A 269 -0.52 4.42 20.19
N GLU A 270 -0.66 3.58 19.17
CA GLU A 270 -0.64 2.12 19.28
C GLU A 270 0.54 1.60 18.44
N ASN A 271 1.41 0.77 19.02
CA ASN A 271 2.60 0.23 18.36
C ASN A 271 3.47 1.32 17.69
N GLY A 272 3.58 2.47 18.35
CA GLY A 272 4.39 3.61 17.88
C GLY A 272 3.74 4.46 16.77
N GLN A 273 2.48 4.22 16.41
CA GLN A 273 1.75 4.94 15.36
C GLN A 273 0.53 5.68 15.91
N VAL A 274 0.26 6.89 15.41
CA VAL A 274 -0.89 7.70 15.85
C VAL A 274 -2.21 7.00 15.52
N ILE A 275 -3.02 6.71 16.54
CA ILE A 275 -4.38 6.15 16.38
C ILE A 275 -5.48 7.10 16.83
N GLY A 276 -5.12 8.20 17.50
CA GLY A 276 -6.07 9.18 18.01
C GLY A 276 -5.36 10.40 18.58
N TYR A 277 -6.10 11.47 18.81
CA TYR A 277 -5.60 12.69 19.39
C TYR A 277 -6.73 13.54 19.98
N LEU A 278 -6.35 14.51 20.81
CA LEU A 278 -7.19 15.59 21.32
C LEU A 278 -6.43 16.90 21.15
N ASN A 279 -6.96 17.82 20.35
CA ASN A 279 -6.39 19.15 20.09
C ASN A 279 -7.18 20.26 20.79
N SER A 280 -7.29 20.20 22.12
CA SER A 280 -8.19 21.06 22.89
C SER A 280 -7.75 22.53 22.95
N ASP A 281 -6.45 22.78 22.79
CA ASP A 281 -5.84 24.12 22.81
C ASP A 281 -5.28 24.55 21.45
N SER A 282 -5.64 23.82 20.38
CA SER A 282 -5.18 24.08 19.01
C SER A 282 -3.66 24.08 18.83
N SER A 283 -2.91 23.47 19.76
CA SER A 283 -1.45 23.42 19.71
C SER A 283 -0.91 22.33 18.76
N LEU A 284 -1.69 21.30 18.45
CA LEU A 284 -1.25 20.18 17.61
C LEU A 284 -1.20 20.59 16.14
N LYS A 285 -0.06 20.31 15.49
CA LYS A 285 0.13 20.43 14.04
C LYS A 285 -0.43 19.21 13.30
N VAL A 286 -1.71 18.93 13.52
CA VAL A 286 -2.43 17.81 12.91
C VAL A 286 -3.21 18.26 11.68
N SER A 287 -3.21 17.45 10.63
CA SER A 287 -3.99 17.68 9.42
C SER A 287 -4.47 16.36 8.84
N LEU A 288 -5.73 16.31 8.41
CA LEU A 288 -6.30 15.18 7.66
C LEU A 288 -6.65 15.64 6.24
N GLN A 289 -5.67 15.53 5.33
CA GLN A 289 -5.87 15.84 3.91
C GLN A 289 -6.27 14.58 3.14
N LEU A 290 -7.39 14.64 2.44
CA LEU A 290 -7.83 13.54 1.58
C LEU A 290 -7.32 13.73 0.14
N PRO A 291 -7.10 12.63 -0.61
CA PRO A 291 -6.82 12.70 -2.03
C PRO A 291 -7.92 13.47 -2.76
N VAL A 292 -7.51 14.29 -3.74
CA VAL A 292 -8.44 15.01 -4.61
C VAL A 292 -9.22 13.99 -5.42
N LEU A 293 -10.55 14.14 -5.44
CA LEU A 293 -11.40 13.28 -6.26
C LEU A 293 -11.16 13.58 -7.75
N PRO A 294 -11.20 12.57 -8.65
CA PRO A 294 -11.23 12.81 -10.09
C PRO A 294 -12.35 13.78 -10.47
N SER A 295 -12.17 14.57 -11.54
CA SER A 295 -13.11 15.60 -11.99
C SER A 295 -14.55 15.11 -12.17
N ASP A 296 -14.69 13.82 -12.45
CA ASP A 296 -15.97 13.18 -12.78
C ASP A 296 -16.70 12.67 -11.52
N GLN A 297 -16.06 12.75 -10.35
CA GLN A 297 -16.65 12.39 -9.06
C GLN A 297 -17.13 13.61 -8.29
N VAL A 298 -18.38 13.56 -7.83
CA VAL A 298 -18.99 14.64 -7.06
C VAL A 298 -18.54 14.55 -5.61
N THR A 299 -18.03 15.66 -5.06
CA THR A 299 -17.75 15.74 -3.62
C THR A 299 -19.08 15.68 -2.85
N PRO A 300 -19.26 14.70 -1.95
CA PRO A 300 -20.50 14.61 -1.18
C PRO A 300 -20.67 15.89 -0.35
N GLN A 301 -21.80 16.57 -0.52
CA GLN A 301 -22.12 17.76 0.28
C GLN A 301 -22.57 17.38 1.69
N PHE A 302 -23.12 16.17 1.84
CA PHE A 302 -23.63 15.62 3.09
C PHE A 302 -23.20 14.17 3.22
N TRP A 303 -23.07 13.69 4.45
CA TRP A 303 -22.91 12.28 4.79
C TRP A 303 -24.18 11.74 5.46
N THR A 304 -24.34 10.42 5.50
CA THR A 304 -25.51 9.75 6.06
C THR A 304 -25.09 8.59 6.97
N MET A 305 -26.06 7.94 7.60
CA MET A 305 -25.80 6.68 8.32
C MET A 305 -25.21 5.63 7.37
N GLY A 306 -24.13 4.98 7.80
CA GLY A 306 -23.37 4.06 6.97
C GLY A 306 -22.31 4.71 6.08
N SER A 307 -22.20 6.04 6.04
CA SER A 307 -21.11 6.71 5.34
C SER A 307 -19.74 6.33 5.92
N SER A 308 -18.70 6.43 5.11
CA SER A 308 -17.34 6.16 5.51
C SER A 308 -16.66 7.35 6.21
N ARG A 309 -15.47 7.12 6.78
CA ARG A 309 -14.64 8.20 7.36
C ARG A 309 -14.31 9.26 6.32
N THR A 310 -13.92 8.81 5.12
CA THR A 310 -13.54 9.70 4.05
C THR A 310 -14.72 10.51 3.52
N GLU A 311 -15.93 9.94 3.48
CA GLU A 311 -17.15 10.68 3.13
C GLU A 311 -17.48 11.77 4.16
N VAL A 312 -17.39 11.45 5.46
CA VAL A 312 -17.59 12.43 6.54
C VAL A 312 -16.57 13.55 6.45
N LEU A 313 -15.28 13.22 6.35
CA LEU A 313 -14.21 14.22 6.26
C LEU A 313 -14.33 15.10 5.00
N ARG A 314 -14.74 14.54 3.85
CA ARG A 314 -14.98 15.32 2.62
C ARG A 314 -16.15 16.27 2.78
N ALA A 315 -17.28 15.77 3.28
CA ALA A 315 -18.47 16.58 3.47
C ALA A 315 -18.22 17.71 4.48
N GLU A 316 -17.67 17.40 5.65
CA GLU A 316 -17.36 18.40 6.69
C GLU A 316 -16.31 19.40 6.23
N ALA A 317 -15.34 18.97 5.41
CA ALA A 317 -14.21 19.78 4.95
C ALA A 317 -13.44 20.45 6.10
N LYS A 318 -13.38 19.78 7.25
CA LYS A 318 -12.74 20.24 8.49
C LYS A 318 -11.95 19.09 9.10
N THR A 319 -10.81 19.42 9.72
CA THR A 319 -10.07 18.48 10.56
C THR A 319 -10.78 18.36 11.92
N PRO A 320 -11.12 17.15 12.40
CA PRO A 320 -11.69 16.97 13.74
C PRO A 320 -10.77 17.53 14.83
N ILE A 321 -11.36 18.11 15.89
CA ILE A 321 -10.59 18.58 17.06
C ILE A 321 -10.11 17.40 17.91
N ALA A 322 -10.78 16.25 17.84
CA ALA A 322 -10.33 15.03 18.46
C ALA A 322 -10.78 13.82 17.65
N ILE A 323 -9.96 12.78 17.67
CA ILE A 323 -10.30 11.44 17.19
C ILE A 323 -10.00 10.48 18.33
N SER A 324 -11.03 9.78 18.79
CA SER A 324 -10.90 8.75 19.82
C SER A 324 -11.22 7.38 19.22
N ARG A 325 -10.41 6.37 19.55
CA ARG A 325 -10.56 5.00 19.04
C ARG A 325 -10.54 4.03 20.20
N ASN A 326 -11.56 3.17 20.27
CA ASN A 326 -11.69 2.10 21.23
C ASN A 326 -12.04 0.80 20.50
N ASP A 327 -10.98 0.05 20.16
CA ASP A 327 -11.12 -1.23 19.45
C ASP A 327 -11.90 -2.27 20.25
N THR A 328 -11.83 -2.25 21.59
CA THR A 328 -12.59 -3.18 22.45
C THR A 328 -14.10 -2.98 22.31
N ASN A 329 -14.56 -1.74 22.11
CA ASN A 329 -15.98 -1.42 21.96
C ASN A 329 -16.44 -1.31 20.50
N CYS A 330 -15.55 -1.63 19.55
CA CYS A 330 -15.72 -1.38 18.11
C CYS A 330 -16.03 0.08 17.78
N GLU A 331 -15.56 1.03 18.58
CA GLU A 331 -15.98 2.42 18.49
C GLU A 331 -14.84 3.31 18.05
N GLU A 332 -15.17 4.27 17.21
CA GLU A 332 -14.34 5.43 16.95
C GLU A 332 -15.24 6.66 16.90
N VAL A 333 -14.75 7.80 17.40
CA VAL A 333 -15.52 9.03 17.41
C VAL A 333 -14.67 10.17 16.86
N PHE A 334 -15.19 10.86 15.85
CA PHE A 334 -14.66 12.13 15.38
C PHE A 334 -15.41 13.24 16.10
N HIS A 335 -14.68 14.09 16.81
CA HIS A 335 -15.23 15.25 17.48
C HIS A 335 -14.93 16.51 16.67
N PHE A 336 -15.96 17.28 16.39
CA PHE A 336 -15.90 18.65 15.89
C PHE A 336 -16.31 19.61 17.02
N ASN A 337 -16.24 20.92 16.78
CA ASN A 337 -16.53 21.91 17.82
C ASN A 337 -17.91 21.73 18.49
N ASP A 338 -18.95 21.47 17.68
CA ASP A 338 -20.35 21.41 18.15
C ASP A 338 -21.07 20.10 17.80
N GLY A 339 -20.31 19.08 17.41
CA GLY A 339 -20.87 17.79 17.06
C GLY A 339 -19.86 16.65 17.10
N GLU A 340 -20.36 15.43 17.13
CA GLU A 340 -19.53 14.23 17.07
C GLU A 340 -20.17 13.19 16.14
N VAL A 341 -19.32 12.42 15.47
CA VAL A 341 -19.73 11.34 14.56
C VAL A 341 -19.11 10.05 15.07
N THR A 342 -19.96 9.05 15.34
CA THR A 342 -19.57 7.75 15.87
C THR A 342 -19.53 6.72 14.76
N PHE A 343 -18.42 6.01 14.67
CA PHE A 343 -18.16 4.95 13.70
C PHE A 343 -18.09 3.60 14.41
N ARG A 344 -18.61 2.56 13.75
CA ARG A 344 -18.27 1.16 14.04
C ARG A 344 -17.81 0.50 12.76
N GLN A 345 -16.69 -0.22 12.82
CA GLN A 345 -16.09 -0.86 11.65
C GLN A 345 -15.79 0.11 10.48
N GLY A 346 -15.57 1.39 10.81
CA GLY A 346 -15.31 2.45 9.85
C GLY A 346 -16.52 3.03 9.13
N LEU A 347 -17.74 2.68 9.55
CA LEU A 347 -18.98 3.22 9.01
C LEU A 347 -19.74 4.01 10.08
N VAL A 348 -20.39 5.10 9.68
CA VAL A 348 -21.20 5.93 10.57
C VAL A 348 -22.33 5.10 11.18
N THR A 349 -22.40 5.08 12.50
CA THR A 349 -23.45 4.37 13.28
C THR A 349 -24.21 5.28 14.24
N GLY A 350 -23.75 6.52 14.40
CA GLY A 350 -24.44 7.51 15.21
C GLY A 350 -23.77 8.86 15.07
N TYR A 351 -24.47 9.89 15.52
CA TYR A 351 -23.93 11.23 15.62
C TYR A 351 -24.66 12.02 16.70
N ARG A 352 -24.03 13.10 17.14
CA ARG A 352 -24.66 14.14 17.95
C ARG A 352 -24.38 15.48 17.29
N ASP A 353 -25.43 16.17 16.87
CA ASP A 353 -25.33 17.50 16.30
C ASP A 353 -26.05 18.50 17.20
N ARG A 354 -25.30 19.17 18.09
CA ARG A 354 -25.92 20.06 19.09
C ARG A 354 -26.36 21.38 18.50
N SER A 355 -25.71 21.81 17.41
CA SER A 355 -25.90 23.14 16.82
C SER A 355 -26.45 23.12 15.39
N GLY A 356 -26.71 21.94 14.81
CA GLY A 356 -27.04 21.82 13.39
C GLY A 356 -25.85 22.11 12.47
N SER A 357 -24.62 21.92 12.95
CA SER A 357 -23.40 22.29 12.21
C SER A 357 -22.80 21.15 11.41
N LEU A 358 -23.20 19.92 11.69
CA LEU A 358 -22.75 18.76 10.93
C LEU A 358 -23.49 18.70 9.58
N LYS A 359 -22.77 18.34 8.52
CA LYS A 359 -23.34 18.13 7.19
C LYS A 359 -23.93 16.74 7.06
N VAL A 360 -24.89 16.41 7.92
CA VAL A 360 -25.63 15.14 7.91
C VAL A 360 -26.95 15.30 7.16
N ARG A 361 -27.41 14.24 6.47
CA ARG A 361 -28.73 14.17 5.84
C ARG A 361 -29.52 12.91 6.20
#